data_AF-D9Q007-F1
#
_entry.id   AF-D9Q007-F1
#
_cell.length_a   1.000
_cell.length_b   1.000
_cell.length_c   1.000
_cell.angle_alpha   90.00
_cell.angle_beta   90.00
_cell.angle_gamma   90.00
#
_symmetry.space_group_name_H-M   'P 1'
#
loop_
_entity.id
_entity.type
_entity.pdbx_description
1 polymer ?
#
loop_
_entity_poly.entity_id
_entity_poly.type
_entity_poly.pdbx_seq_one_letter_code
_entity_poly.pdbx_strand_id
1 'polypeptide(L)'
;MLSPEWAGITGSRALGTAKPSSDYDLLLYSNKPSELYNSLKDLAQEGLIAECEHETRYSKVKDTWSLDDFNALHAFKLLDSCYKGVAYTLRLLRQVEERGCTSFYRSLGWFEGAVYINDIGEGFLVPARYRVRLGFMELTAYMLTWRTRYQELPPGRYLARGLLQASGSDLYLIPDVWGYVKPLQVWTWKRDNN
;
A
#
# COMPACT_ATOMS: atom_id res chain seq x y z
N MET A 1 -4.15 6.31 22.91
CA MET A 1 -5.52 6.25 22.35
C MET A 1 -5.37 6.34 20.84
N LEU A 2 -5.94 5.39 20.08
CA LEU A 2 -6.01 5.51 18.62
C LEU A 2 -6.89 6.73 18.34
N SER A 3 -6.31 7.87 17.99
CA SER A 3 -7.05 9.12 17.80
C SER A 3 -7.05 9.52 16.32
N PRO A 4 -7.73 8.75 15.43
CA PRO A 4 -8.13 9.31 14.15
C PRO A 4 -9.09 10.48 14.42
N GLU A 5 -8.93 11.55 13.67
CA GLU A 5 -9.90 12.65 13.71
C GLU A 5 -11.20 12.24 13.00
N TRP A 6 -11.09 11.41 11.97
CA TRP A 6 -12.22 10.91 11.20
C TRP A 6 -12.06 9.41 10.92
N ALA A 7 -13.18 8.69 11.03
CA ALA A 7 -13.26 7.29 10.67
C ALA A 7 -14.57 7.03 9.91
N GLY A 8 -14.48 6.30 8.80
CA GLY A 8 -15.62 5.89 7.98
C GLY A 8 -15.55 4.41 7.64
N ILE A 9 -16.72 3.79 7.49
CA ILE A 9 -16.85 2.43 6.95
C ILE A 9 -17.09 2.55 5.44
N THR A 10 -16.46 1.68 4.67
CA THR A 10 -16.59 1.59 3.21
C THR A 10 -16.93 0.15 2.80
N GLY A 11 -16.90 -0.14 1.49
CA GLY A 11 -17.09 -1.49 0.98
C GLY A 11 -18.49 -2.05 1.22
N SER A 12 -18.58 -3.38 1.33
CA SER A 12 -19.87 -4.09 1.42
C SER A 12 -20.71 -3.68 2.63
N ARG A 13 -20.06 -3.33 3.75
CA ARG A 13 -20.73 -2.88 4.98
C ARG A 13 -21.37 -1.51 4.82
N ALA A 14 -20.70 -0.57 4.15
CA ALA A 14 -21.28 0.74 3.85
C ALA A 14 -22.48 0.66 2.89
N LEU A 15 -22.52 -0.37 2.04
CA LEU A 15 -23.59 -0.61 1.07
C LEU A 15 -24.71 -1.52 1.60
N GLY A 16 -24.62 -2.02 2.84
CA GLY A 16 -25.60 -2.95 3.40
C GLY A 16 -25.61 -4.34 2.74
N THR A 17 -24.56 -4.71 2.00
CA THR A 17 -24.43 -6.00 1.30
C THR A 17 -23.48 -6.97 1.99
N ALA A 18 -23.00 -6.61 3.18
CA ALA A 18 -22.08 -7.42 3.97
C ALA A 18 -22.72 -8.72 4.47
N LYS A 19 -21.96 -9.81 4.39
CA LYS A 19 -22.25 -11.10 5.01
C LYS A 19 -21.52 -11.18 6.36
N PRO A 20 -21.84 -12.16 7.23
CA PRO A 20 -21.09 -12.38 8.47
C PRO A 20 -19.58 -12.58 8.24
N SER A 21 -19.18 -13.16 7.11
CA SER A 21 -17.79 -13.36 6.70
C SER A 21 -17.16 -12.16 5.97
N SER A 22 -17.87 -11.03 5.86
CA SER A 22 -17.32 -9.84 5.18
C SER A 22 -16.29 -9.16 6.07
N ASP A 23 -15.19 -8.75 5.46
CA ASP A 23 -14.17 -7.89 6.01
C ASP A 23 -14.73 -6.50 6.39
N TYR A 24 -13.95 -5.77 7.18
CA TYR A 24 -14.19 -4.37 7.50
C TYR A 24 -13.28 -3.48 6.66
N ASP A 25 -13.84 -2.77 5.69
CA ASP A 25 -13.11 -1.73 4.96
C ASP A 25 -13.27 -0.39 5.68
N LEU A 26 -12.20 0.12 6.27
CA LEU A 26 -12.20 1.36 7.04
C LEU A 26 -11.35 2.43 6.36
N LEU A 27 -11.86 3.66 6.37
CA LEU A 27 -11.18 4.85 5.93
C LEU A 27 -10.90 5.72 7.15
N LEU A 28 -9.63 6.04 7.40
CA LEU A 28 -9.22 6.80 8.58
C LEU A 28 -8.44 8.03 8.16
N TYR A 29 -8.66 9.14 8.84
CA TYR A 29 -7.81 10.33 8.75
C TYR A 29 -7.33 10.73 10.14
N SER A 30 -6.07 11.13 10.22
CA SER A 30 -5.44 11.69 11.41
C SER A 30 -4.40 12.71 10.98
N ASN A 31 -4.26 13.78 11.76
CA ASN A 31 -3.12 14.70 11.65
C ASN A 31 -1.78 14.07 12.08
N LYS A 32 -1.83 12.91 12.75
CA LYS A 32 -0.69 12.14 13.26
C LYS A 32 -0.75 10.70 12.72
N PRO A 33 -0.77 10.49 11.40
CA PRO A 33 -1.03 9.17 10.84
C PRO A 33 0.11 8.18 11.13
N SER A 34 1.34 8.65 11.35
CA SER A 34 2.47 7.83 11.79
C SER A 34 2.27 7.25 13.20
N GLU A 35 1.64 7.99 14.12
CA GLU A 35 1.33 7.49 15.47
C GLU A 35 0.29 6.37 15.40
N LEU A 36 -0.76 6.56 14.58
CA LEU A 36 -1.77 5.54 14.30
C LEU A 36 -1.15 4.27 13.69
N TYR A 37 -0.28 4.44 12.68
CA TYR A 37 0.40 3.31 12.05
C TYR A 37 1.36 2.59 13.02
N ASN A 38 2.03 3.31 13.92
CA ASN A 38 2.85 2.69 14.96
C ASN A 38 2.01 1.88 15.96
N SER A 39 0.81 2.34 16.33
CA SER A 39 -0.09 1.52 17.14
C SER A 39 -0.50 0.22 16.45
N LEU A 40 -0.61 0.19 15.11
CA LEU A 40 -0.82 -1.07 14.37
C LEU A 40 0.40 -1.99 14.45
N LYS A 41 1.61 -1.44 14.46
CA LYS A 41 2.83 -2.24 14.67
C LYS A 41 2.86 -2.84 16.07
N ASP A 42 2.52 -2.05 17.10
CA ASP A 42 2.48 -2.51 18.49
C ASP A 42 1.48 -3.67 18.63
N LEU A 43 0.27 -3.52 18.09
CA LEU A 43 -0.74 -4.59 18.07
C LEU A 43 -0.28 -5.85 17.31
N ALA A 44 0.50 -5.69 16.24
CA ALA A 44 1.08 -6.84 15.53
C ALA A 44 2.20 -7.52 16.34
N GLN A 45 3.01 -6.76 17.07
CA GLN A 45 4.03 -7.29 17.99
C GLN A 45 3.40 -8.04 19.18
N GLU A 46 2.23 -7.58 19.64
CA GLU A 46 1.42 -8.27 20.65
C GLU A 46 0.68 -9.51 20.12
N GLY A 47 0.82 -9.83 18.81
CA GLY A 47 0.13 -10.95 18.17
C GLY A 47 -1.38 -10.74 17.99
N LEU A 48 -1.88 -9.52 18.18
CA LEU A 48 -3.30 -9.18 18.01
C LEU A 48 -3.66 -8.93 16.55
N ILE A 49 -2.68 -8.49 15.75
CA ILE A 49 -2.79 -8.38 14.29
C ILE A 49 -1.97 -9.48 13.65
N ALA A 50 -2.62 -10.32 12.85
CA ALA A 50 -1.99 -11.41 12.13
C ALA A 50 -2.63 -11.58 10.76
N GLU A 51 -1.88 -12.19 9.84
CA GLU A 51 -2.40 -12.57 8.54
C GLU A 51 -3.52 -13.61 8.70
N CYS A 52 -4.61 -13.44 7.95
CA CYS A 52 -5.66 -14.44 7.83
C CYS A 52 -6.32 -14.35 6.44
N GLU A 53 -7.14 -15.34 6.09
CA GLU A 53 -7.78 -15.45 4.77
C GLU A 53 -6.79 -15.51 3.60
N HIS A 54 -5.63 -16.17 3.80
CA HIS A 54 -4.53 -16.25 2.83
C HIS A 54 -4.99 -16.60 1.41
N GLU A 55 -5.74 -17.69 1.25
CA GLU A 55 -6.23 -18.14 -0.05
C GLU A 55 -7.17 -17.11 -0.71
N THR A 56 -8.07 -16.52 0.08
CA THR A 56 -9.01 -15.51 -0.40
C THR A 56 -8.26 -14.25 -0.84
N ARG A 57 -7.28 -13.80 -0.05
CA ARG A 57 -6.45 -12.62 -0.37
C ARG A 57 -5.57 -12.87 -1.59
N TYR A 58 -4.93 -14.03 -1.71
CA TYR A 58 -4.15 -14.41 -2.89
C TYR A 58 -5.03 -14.47 -4.15
N SER A 59 -6.26 -14.98 -4.04
CA SER A 59 -7.18 -15.07 -5.18
C SER A 59 -7.50 -13.71 -5.82
N LYS A 60 -7.41 -12.62 -5.05
CA LYS A 60 -7.63 -11.23 -5.52
C LYS A 60 -6.45 -10.69 -6.33
N VAL A 61 -5.26 -11.29 -6.24
CA VAL A 61 -3.99 -10.77 -6.83
C VAL A 61 -3.27 -11.77 -7.75
N LYS A 62 -3.75 -13.02 -7.84
CA LYS A 62 -3.13 -14.11 -8.63
C LYS A 62 -2.99 -13.84 -10.12
N ASP A 63 -3.68 -12.82 -10.64
CA ASP A 63 -3.57 -12.37 -12.03
C ASP A 63 -2.25 -11.63 -12.31
N THR A 64 -1.65 -11.06 -11.26
CA THR A 64 -0.47 -10.21 -11.35
C THR A 64 0.70 -10.71 -10.53
N TRP A 65 0.46 -11.42 -9.43
CA TRP A 65 1.49 -11.96 -8.54
C TRP A 65 1.51 -13.48 -8.55
N SER A 66 2.72 -14.05 -8.51
CA SER A 66 2.89 -15.45 -8.12
C SER A 66 2.60 -15.64 -6.64
N LEU A 67 2.44 -16.89 -6.20
CA LEU A 67 2.27 -17.22 -4.78
C LEU A 67 3.50 -16.78 -3.96
N ASP A 68 4.70 -16.91 -4.53
CA ASP A 68 5.95 -16.48 -3.89
C ASP A 68 6.02 -14.97 -3.76
N ASP A 69 5.66 -14.22 -4.81
CA ASP A 69 5.57 -12.75 -4.75
C ASP A 69 4.58 -12.29 -3.68
N PHE A 70 3.43 -12.97 -3.61
CA PHE A 70 2.41 -12.68 -2.62
C PHE A 70 2.94 -12.93 -1.20
N ASN A 71 3.50 -14.11 -0.93
CA ASN A 71 4.05 -14.44 0.39
C ASN A 71 5.18 -13.49 0.79
N ALA A 72 6.03 -13.10 -0.16
CA ALA A 72 7.14 -12.18 0.08
C ALA A 72 6.67 -10.77 0.47
N LEU A 73 5.49 -10.32 0.05
CA LEU A 73 4.98 -8.98 0.36
C LEU A 73 3.90 -8.97 1.42
N HIS A 74 3.08 -10.02 1.49
CA HIS A 74 1.90 -10.04 2.35
C HIS A 74 2.28 -10.12 3.83
N ALA A 75 3.39 -10.77 4.17
CA ALA A 75 3.90 -10.87 5.53
C ALA A 75 4.16 -9.50 6.20
N PHE A 76 4.32 -8.44 5.41
CA PHE A 76 4.55 -7.07 5.89
C PHE A 76 3.27 -6.26 6.10
N LYS A 77 2.11 -6.77 5.65
CA LYS A 77 0.86 -6.01 5.65
C LYS A 77 0.29 -5.88 7.06
N LEU A 78 0.11 -4.64 7.48
CA LEU A 78 -0.70 -4.28 8.65
C LEU A 78 -2.01 -3.69 8.21
N LEU A 79 -2.05 -2.94 7.11
CA LEU A 79 -3.29 -2.29 6.65
C LEU A 79 -4.28 -3.26 6.02
N ASP A 80 -3.82 -4.42 5.58
CA ASP A 80 -4.64 -5.43 4.91
C ASP A 80 -4.44 -6.76 5.65
N SER A 81 -5.08 -6.91 6.82
CA SER A 81 -4.76 -7.94 7.81
C SER A 81 -5.97 -8.31 8.67
N CYS A 82 -5.76 -8.99 9.80
CA CYS A 82 -6.84 -9.42 10.68
C CYS A 82 -6.54 -9.07 12.13
N TYR A 83 -7.52 -8.46 12.81
CA TYR A 83 -7.44 -8.17 14.24
C TYR A 83 -8.23 -9.23 15.00
N LYS A 84 -7.54 -10.03 15.83
CA LYS A 84 -8.14 -11.16 16.57
C LYS A 84 -8.99 -12.08 15.68
N GLY A 85 -8.50 -12.37 14.46
CA GLY A 85 -9.17 -13.23 13.49
C GLY A 85 -10.26 -12.56 12.64
N VAL A 86 -10.54 -11.27 12.85
CA VAL A 86 -11.50 -10.51 12.04
C VAL A 86 -10.77 -9.74 10.95
N ALA A 87 -11.05 -10.07 9.69
CA ALA A 87 -10.42 -9.45 8.53
C ALA A 87 -10.81 -7.97 8.37
N TYR A 88 -9.83 -7.16 7.99
CA TYR A 88 -10.02 -5.75 7.68
C TYR A 88 -9.11 -5.28 6.54
N THR A 89 -9.50 -4.14 5.98
CA THR A 89 -8.69 -3.28 5.13
C THR A 89 -8.74 -1.86 5.70
N LEU A 90 -7.60 -1.28 6.08
CA LEU A 90 -7.45 0.10 6.52
C LEU A 90 -6.88 0.97 5.41
N ARG A 91 -7.50 2.12 5.18
CA ARG A 91 -6.99 3.17 4.30
C ARG A 91 -6.72 4.42 5.11
N LEU A 92 -5.44 4.71 5.35
CA LEU A 92 -5.01 5.92 6.06
C LEU A 92 -4.88 7.08 5.08
N LEU A 93 -5.85 7.99 5.10
CA LEU A 93 -5.89 9.15 4.24
C LEU A 93 -4.78 10.13 4.58
N ARG A 94 -4.15 10.66 3.54
CA ARG A 94 -3.14 11.71 3.66
C ARG A 94 -3.75 13.08 3.97
N GLN A 95 -4.94 13.35 3.44
CA GLN A 95 -5.71 14.58 3.62
C GLN A 95 -7.20 14.31 3.34
N VAL A 96 -8.10 15.13 3.89
CA VAL A 96 -9.56 15.07 3.69
C VAL A 96 -10.07 16.22 2.80
N GLU A 97 -9.16 17.06 2.27
CA GLU A 97 -9.55 18.26 1.55
C GLU A 97 -10.28 17.99 0.24
N GLU A 98 -11.39 18.70 0.05
CA GLU A 98 -12.08 18.83 -1.23
C GLU A 98 -11.27 19.80 -2.11
N ARG A 99 -10.50 19.24 -3.05
CA ARG A 99 -9.77 20.02 -4.08
C ARG A 99 -10.41 19.77 -5.44
N GLY A 100 -10.49 20.83 -6.25
CA GLY A 100 -10.91 20.69 -7.65
C GLY A 100 -10.01 19.68 -8.39
N CYS A 101 -10.61 18.82 -9.21
CA CYS A 101 -9.89 17.83 -10.02
C CYS A 101 -9.15 18.51 -11.18
N THR A 102 -8.05 19.22 -10.88
CA THR A 102 -7.16 19.80 -11.89
C THR A 102 -5.88 18.97 -12.00
N SER A 103 -5.59 18.44 -13.18
CA SER A 103 -4.34 17.71 -13.44
C SER A 103 -3.27 18.64 -14.01
N PHE A 104 -2.11 18.66 -13.37
CA PHE A 104 -0.89 19.29 -13.88
C PHE A 104 0.10 18.25 -14.44
N TYR A 105 -0.33 16.98 -14.55
CA TYR A 105 0.53 15.88 -14.97
C TYR A 105 0.58 15.75 -16.49
N ARG A 106 1.79 15.68 -17.03
CA ARG A 106 2.05 15.30 -18.43
C ARG A 106 2.51 13.85 -18.50
N SER A 107 1.77 13.02 -19.24
CA SER A 107 2.16 11.62 -19.50
C SER A 107 3.41 11.57 -20.39
N LEU A 108 4.39 10.76 -20.00
CA LEU A 108 5.63 10.51 -20.73
C LEU A 108 5.67 9.13 -21.40
N GLY A 109 4.62 8.33 -21.21
CA GLY A 109 4.52 6.96 -21.74
C GLY A 109 4.62 5.91 -20.63
N TRP A 110 4.74 4.64 -21.04
CA TRP A 110 4.87 3.52 -20.11
C TRP A 110 6.32 3.27 -19.75
N PHE A 111 6.58 3.06 -18.47
CA PHE A 111 7.83 2.52 -17.98
C PHE A 111 7.62 1.05 -17.61
N GLU A 112 8.56 0.19 -17.98
CA GLU A 112 8.66 -1.18 -17.51
C GLU A 112 10.14 -1.50 -17.24
N GLY A 113 10.47 -1.85 -15.99
CA GLY A 113 11.84 -2.09 -15.60
C GLY A 113 12.05 -2.22 -14.10
N ALA A 114 13.31 -2.42 -13.71
CA ALA A 114 13.68 -2.49 -12.31
C ALA A 114 13.51 -1.13 -11.63
N VAL A 115 12.92 -1.12 -10.45
CA VAL A 115 12.82 0.03 -9.55
C VAL A 115 13.38 -0.32 -8.19
N TYR A 116 14.03 0.64 -7.57
CA TYR A 116 14.57 0.50 -6.22
C TYR A 116 13.79 1.39 -5.28
N ILE A 117 13.12 0.79 -4.31
CA ILE A 117 12.38 1.50 -3.27
C ILE A 117 13.32 1.75 -2.11
N ASN A 118 13.60 3.04 -1.86
CA ASN A 118 14.26 3.50 -0.64
C ASN A 118 13.18 4.21 0.17
N ASP A 119 12.69 3.57 1.22
CA ASP A 119 11.47 4.00 1.93
C ASP A 119 11.57 5.46 2.42
N ILE A 120 10.45 6.17 2.31
CA ILE A 120 10.25 7.55 2.76
C ILE A 120 9.34 7.64 3.99
N GLY A 121 8.91 6.50 4.55
CA GLY A 121 8.10 6.44 5.76
C GLY A 121 6.62 6.74 5.53
N GLU A 122 6.13 6.69 4.29
CA GLU A 122 4.74 7.05 3.95
C GLU A 122 4.03 6.02 3.05
N GLY A 123 4.59 4.81 2.93
CA GLY A 123 4.00 3.71 2.15
C GLY A 123 2.66 3.21 2.70
N PHE A 124 2.29 3.60 3.92
CA PHE A 124 1.03 3.24 4.58
C PHE A 124 -0.11 4.24 4.32
N LEU A 125 0.18 5.41 3.73
CA LEU A 125 -0.85 6.41 3.42
C LEU A 125 -1.54 6.12 2.10
N VAL A 126 -2.68 6.78 1.85
CA VAL A 126 -3.41 6.78 0.58
C VAL A 126 -3.38 8.18 -0.03
N PRO A 127 -2.86 8.34 -1.27
CA PRO A 127 -2.08 7.36 -2.01
C PRO A 127 -0.74 7.07 -1.30
N ALA A 128 -0.26 5.84 -1.43
CA ALA A 128 1.06 5.46 -0.95
C ALA A 128 2.10 6.10 -1.86
N ARG A 129 3.15 6.63 -1.26
CA ARG A 129 4.23 7.30 -1.96
C ARG A 129 5.55 6.65 -1.58
N TYR A 130 6.36 6.37 -2.58
CA TYR A 130 7.71 5.86 -2.42
C TYR A 130 8.66 6.71 -3.24
N ARG A 131 9.83 7.03 -2.70
CA ARG A 131 10.93 7.52 -3.54
C ARG A 131 11.57 6.30 -4.20
N VAL A 132 11.65 6.35 -5.52
CA VAL A 132 12.19 5.25 -6.31
C VAL A 132 13.33 5.70 -7.21
N ARG A 133 14.27 4.79 -7.47
CA ARG A 133 15.23 4.94 -8.57
C ARG A 133 14.82 4.03 -9.71
N LEU A 134 14.71 4.60 -10.92
CA LEU A 134 14.32 3.89 -12.14
C LEU A 134 15.56 3.35 -12.86
N GLY A 135 15.71 2.03 -12.93
CA GLY A 135 16.76 1.35 -13.71
C GLY A 135 18.20 1.72 -13.35
N PHE A 136 19.11 1.50 -14.30
CA PHE A 136 20.55 1.82 -14.19
C PHE A 136 20.87 3.32 -14.27
N MET A 137 19.93 4.16 -14.72
CA MET A 137 20.17 5.58 -15.02
C MET A 137 20.14 6.50 -13.78
N GLU A 138 20.09 5.93 -12.57
CA GLU A 138 20.00 6.68 -11.29
C GLU A 138 18.85 7.71 -11.22
N LEU A 139 17.87 7.64 -12.12
CA LEU A 139 16.81 8.63 -12.22
C LEU A 139 15.87 8.50 -11.02
N THR A 140 15.76 9.57 -10.23
CA THR A 140 14.84 9.61 -9.08
C THR A 140 13.42 9.94 -9.56
N ALA A 141 12.46 9.15 -9.12
CA ALA A 141 11.03 9.38 -9.31
C ALA A 141 10.28 9.09 -8.02
N TYR A 142 8.99 9.40 -8.00
CA TYR A 142 8.05 8.94 -6.98
C TYR A 142 7.16 7.85 -7.55
N MET A 143 7.09 6.70 -6.89
CA MET A 143 6.01 5.76 -7.18
C MET A 143 4.80 6.13 -6.34
N LEU A 144 3.65 6.37 -6.98
CA LEU A 144 2.38 6.68 -6.32
C LEU A 144 1.35 5.59 -6.65
N THR A 145 0.62 5.13 -5.65
CA THR A 145 -0.39 4.09 -5.83
C THR A 145 -1.55 4.26 -4.86
N TRP A 146 -2.76 4.06 -5.37
CA TRP A 146 -4.01 3.98 -4.62
C TRP A 146 -4.40 2.53 -4.31
N ARG A 147 -3.65 1.55 -4.82
CA ARG A 147 -3.94 0.13 -4.63
C ARG A 147 -3.35 -0.38 -3.33
N THR A 148 -4.20 -0.91 -2.46
CA THR A 148 -3.80 -1.53 -1.17
C THR A 148 -2.69 -2.59 -1.33
N ARG A 149 -2.72 -3.38 -2.42
CA ARG A 149 -1.67 -4.37 -2.70
C ARG A 149 -0.27 -3.75 -2.81
N TYR A 150 -0.14 -2.50 -3.23
CA TYR A 150 1.15 -1.78 -3.36
C TYR A 150 1.40 -0.77 -2.22
N GLN A 151 0.60 -0.78 -1.16
CA GLN A 151 0.92 -0.09 0.10
C GLN A 151 1.92 -0.91 0.93
N GLU A 152 2.58 -0.31 1.91
CA GLU A 152 3.49 -1.00 2.84
C GLU A 152 4.59 -1.83 2.15
N LEU A 153 5.03 -1.42 0.95
CA LEU A 153 6.12 -2.11 0.26
C LEU A 153 7.43 -1.88 1.00
N PRO A 154 8.12 -2.94 1.43
CA PRO A 154 9.41 -2.80 2.10
C PRO A 154 10.48 -2.22 1.15
N PRO A 155 11.56 -1.62 1.67
CA PRO A 155 12.75 -1.35 0.88
C PRO A 155 13.19 -2.58 0.08
N GLY A 156 13.60 -2.37 -1.17
CA GLY A 156 13.92 -3.47 -2.05
C GLY A 156 14.05 -3.09 -3.51
N ARG A 157 14.38 -4.10 -4.31
CA ARG A 157 14.37 -4.07 -5.76
C ARG A 157 13.11 -4.77 -6.26
N TYR A 158 12.41 -4.10 -7.18
CA TYR A 158 11.14 -4.56 -7.74
C TYR A 158 11.18 -4.48 -9.26
N LEU A 159 10.42 -5.34 -9.92
CA LEU A 159 10.04 -5.14 -11.32
C LEU A 159 8.75 -4.36 -11.33
N ALA A 160 8.74 -3.18 -11.93
CA ALA A 160 7.56 -2.35 -12.00
C ALA A 160 7.21 -2.00 -13.44
N ARG A 161 5.91 -2.00 -13.72
CA ARG A 161 5.30 -1.42 -14.92
C ARG A 161 4.28 -0.37 -14.49
N GLY A 162 4.31 0.78 -15.12
CA GLY A 162 3.34 1.84 -14.83
C GLY A 162 3.42 3.00 -15.81
N LEU A 163 2.44 3.89 -15.73
CA LEU A 163 2.43 5.14 -16.48
C LEU A 163 3.44 6.10 -15.84
N LEU A 164 4.42 6.56 -16.62
CA LEU A 164 5.35 7.59 -16.20
C LEU A 164 4.75 8.96 -16.51
N GLN A 165 4.69 9.83 -15.51
CA GLN A 165 4.14 11.18 -15.62
C GLN A 165 5.13 12.20 -15.06
N ALA A 166 5.09 13.43 -15.56
CA ALA A 166 5.85 14.56 -15.04
C ALA A 166 4.91 15.63 -14.50
N SER A 167 5.29 16.25 -13.38
CA SER A 167 4.68 17.48 -12.87
C SER A 167 5.81 18.40 -12.41
N GLY A 168 6.01 19.52 -13.10
CA GLY A 168 7.21 20.34 -12.94
C GLY A 168 8.48 19.54 -13.23
N SER A 169 9.42 19.52 -12.28
CA SER A 169 10.66 18.73 -12.34
C SER A 169 10.52 17.30 -11.82
N ASP A 170 9.39 16.97 -11.18
CA ASP A 170 9.19 15.67 -10.55
C ASP A 170 8.64 14.64 -11.53
N LEU A 171 9.12 13.41 -11.37
CA LEU A 171 8.65 12.23 -12.12
C LEU A 171 7.82 11.32 -11.21
N TYR A 172 6.77 10.75 -11.77
CA TYR A 172 5.80 9.92 -11.07
C TYR A 172 5.56 8.63 -11.85
N LEU A 173 5.78 7.48 -11.20
CA LEU A 173 5.46 6.16 -11.72
C LEU A 173 4.15 5.68 -11.10
N ILE A 174 3.12 5.49 -11.93
CA ILE A 174 1.78 5.09 -11.50
C ILE A 174 1.49 3.66 -11.98
N PRO A 175 1.54 2.63 -11.12
CA PRO A 175 1.30 1.24 -11.50
C PRO A 175 -0.20 0.85 -11.48
N ASP A 176 -1.10 1.78 -11.13
CA ASP A 176 -2.50 1.47 -10.79
C ASP A 176 -3.38 1.10 -11.98
N VAL A 177 -2.99 1.48 -13.18
CA VAL A 177 -3.72 1.26 -14.42
C VAL A 177 -2.83 0.38 -15.28
N TRP A 178 -3.27 -0.84 -15.63
CA TRP A 178 -2.53 -1.84 -16.44
C TRP A 178 -1.04 -2.07 -16.06
N GLY A 179 -0.66 -1.70 -14.85
CA GLY A 179 0.69 -1.80 -14.32
C GLY A 179 0.80 -2.88 -13.26
N TYR A 180 2.00 -3.04 -12.73
CA TYR A 180 2.29 -3.97 -11.65
C TYR A 180 3.56 -3.55 -10.90
N VAL A 181 3.71 -4.08 -9.68
CA VAL A 181 4.95 -4.02 -8.90
C VAL A 181 5.19 -5.41 -8.33
N LYS A 182 6.32 -6.04 -8.66
CA LYS A 182 6.67 -7.41 -8.26
C LYS A 182 8.00 -7.42 -7.52
N PRO A 183 8.13 -8.12 -6.38
CA PRO A 183 9.40 -8.19 -5.67
C PRO A 183 10.43 -8.95 -6.51
N LEU A 184 11.61 -8.38 -6.69
CA LEU A 184 12.79 -9.12 -7.18
C LEU A 184 13.73 -9.44 -6.02
N GLN A 185 13.85 -8.50 -5.07
CA GLN A 185 14.62 -8.66 -3.85
C GLN A 185 14.09 -7.70 -2.79
N VAL A 186 13.69 -8.20 -1.63
CA VAL A 186 13.28 -7.37 -0.48
C VAL A 186 14.47 -7.22 0.47
N TRP A 187 14.73 -6.00 0.95
CA TRP A 187 15.95 -5.65 1.69
C TRP A 187 15.76 -5.45 3.20
N THR A 188 14.53 -5.45 3.71
CA THR A 188 14.28 -5.25 5.15
C THR A 188 13.86 -6.51 5.90
N TRP A 189 14.70 -6.80 6.90
CA TRP A 189 14.52 -7.25 8.29
C TRP A 189 13.41 -8.28 8.63
N LYS A 190 13.87 -9.38 9.23
CA LYS A 190 13.05 -10.38 9.94
C LYS A 190 12.15 -9.69 10.97
N ARG A 191 10.89 -10.11 11.09
CA ARG A 191 10.23 -10.06 12.40
C ARG A 191 11.03 -11.01 13.29
N ASP A 192 11.91 -10.48 14.13
CA ASP A 192 12.48 -11.27 15.21
C ASP A 192 11.31 -11.60 16.16
N ASN A 193 10.78 -12.81 16.00
CA ASN A 193 9.91 -13.42 16.98
C ASN A 193 10.82 -13.92 18.11
N ASN A 194 10.83 -13.19 19.23
CA ASN A 194 11.14 -13.81 20.52
C ASN A 194 9.82 -14.22 21.18
#